data_AF-A0A399D6F2-F1
#
_entry.id   AF-A0A399D6F2-F1
#
_cell.length_a   1.000
_cell.length_b   1.000
_cell.length_c   1.000
_cell.angle_alpha   90.00
_cell.angle_beta   90.00
_cell.angle_gamma   90.00
#
_symmetry.space_group_name_H-M   'P 1'
#
loop_
_entity.id
_entity.type
_entity.pdbx_description
1 polymer ?
#
loop_
_entity_poly.entity_id
_entity_poly.type
_entity_poly.pdbx_seq_one_letter_code
_entity_poly.pdbx_strand_id
1 'polypeptide(L)'
;MRIVEGYRFVRNKYFFLLFIQVILFASVLNYSCKNNNKVHKEELEGLQEKTKTRVIVTTDGEGDDRMSLVRFLLYTNEFDVKGLIRSSSKFHWKGRGDVPGYKWKDDAWIENHIEAYACVYPNLLLHDENYQSPEELKKQVLTGNIDLPGDMEFETPGSNHIADVLLDPDTSAIWLQAWGGSNTIARALKTIEEKYPERKTEVSRKARLFLIMFQDSTYHSYIRHSWPELTVIVSTAFESIGYPWRKRVPEELQQYYKGTWMNKSILFNHGELCNIYKERLYKPNRRTGDFISEGDSPSFMHEIQNGLSNTENPSWGGWGGRFKREGGLWVSAFDDNDKFKTIYRWIPAFQNDFAAKADWCIMSYDSANHHPVVKISSKENLIEKSGKKVIIDASMSEDPDGDNLSFYWWQYIDAGTYKETISLKGSKEAIVSFLLPHDIREGETIHIICEITDDGIPALTRYKRIVITCG
;
A
#
# COMPACT_ATOMS: atom_id res chain seq x y z
N MET A 1 83.63 -16.30 -44.66
CA MET A 1 82.84 -15.80 -43.51
C MET A 1 81.44 -16.41 -43.66
N ARG A 2 81.14 -17.64 -43.21
CA ARG A 2 80.77 -18.06 -41.83
C ARG A 2 79.83 -17.03 -41.18
N ILE A 3 78.54 -17.23 -40.88
CA ILE A 3 77.61 -18.37 -40.78
C ILE A 3 76.20 -17.79 -41.06
N VAL A 4 75.38 -18.40 -41.93
CA VAL A 4 73.93 -18.12 -42.04
C VAL A 4 73.21 -19.46 -42.15
N GLU A 5 72.89 -20.06 -41.01
CA GLU A 5 71.97 -21.20 -40.91
C GLU A 5 71.50 -21.27 -39.45
N GLY A 6 70.20 -21.07 -39.19
CA GLY A 6 69.66 -21.26 -37.84
C GLY A 6 68.52 -20.36 -37.38
N TYR A 7 67.64 -19.84 -38.25
CA TYR A 7 66.46 -19.09 -37.77
C TYR A 7 65.18 -19.30 -38.62
N ARG A 8 64.86 -20.55 -38.98
CA ARG A 8 63.60 -20.82 -39.70
C ARG A 8 62.72 -21.97 -39.18
N PHE A 9 63.03 -22.55 -38.01
CA PHE A 9 62.23 -23.69 -37.51
C PHE A 9 61.57 -23.53 -36.14
N VAL A 10 61.74 -22.38 -35.46
CA VAL A 10 61.16 -22.19 -34.10
C VAL A 10 59.86 -21.36 -34.11
N ARG A 11 59.50 -20.73 -35.23
CA ARG A 11 58.38 -19.76 -35.24
C ARG A 11 56.98 -20.35 -35.48
N ASN A 12 56.87 -21.59 -35.98
CA ASN A 12 55.58 -22.21 -36.29
C ASN A 12 54.96 -23.07 -35.17
N LYS A 13 55.74 -23.57 -34.21
CA LYS A 13 55.17 -24.35 -33.08
C LYS A 13 54.53 -23.46 -32.01
N TYR A 14 55.09 -22.28 -31.75
CA TYR A 14 54.52 -21.34 -30.77
C TYR A 14 53.25 -20.66 -31.27
N PHE A 15 53.11 -20.43 -32.58
CA PHE A 15 51.90 -19.84 -33.13
C PHE A 15 50.69 -20.79 -33.08
N PHE A 16 50.92 -22.10 -33.26
CA PHE A 16 49.85 -23.11 -33.20
C PHE A 16 49.43 -23.43 -31.75
N LEU A 17 50.37 -23.40 -30.80
CA LEU A 17 50.06 -23.56 -29.37
C LEU A 17 49.33 -22.35 -28.77
N LEU A 18 49.67 -21.12 -29.20
CA LEU A 18 48.93 -19.92 -28.79
C LEU A 18 47.50 -19.91 -29.36
N PHE A 19 47.30 -20.37 -30.59
CA PHE A 19 45.96 -20.40 -31.21
C PHE A 19 45.04 -21.43 -30.55
N ILE A 20 45.56 -22.59 -30.14
CA ILE A 20 44.77 -23.60 -29.42
C ILE A 20 44.44 -23.14 -27.99
N GLN A 21 45.35 -22.45 -27.29
CA GLN A 21 45.04 -21.85 -25.98
C GLN A 21 44.01 -20.73 -26.05
N VAL A 22 44.01 -19.91 -27.10
CA VAL A 22 43.00 -18.84 -27.29
C VAL A 22 41.62 -19.43 -27.65
N ILE A 23 41.55 -20.53 -28.40
CA ILE A 23 40.28 -21.20 -28.72
C ILE A 23 39.72 -21.98 -27.50
N LEU A 24 40.59 -22.56 -26.65
CA LEU A 24 40.17 -23.18 -25.39
C LEU A 24 39.77 -22.16 -24.32
N PHE A 25 40.41 -20.98 -24.26
CA PHE A 25 39.96 -19.89 -23.38
C PHE A 25 38.65 -19.27 -23.87
N ALA A 26 38.47 -19.08 -25.18
CA ALA A 26 37.24 -18.52 -25.74
C ALA A 26 36.04 -19.49 -25.64
N SER A 27 36.26 -20.81 -25.64
CA SER A 27 35.21 -21.79 -25.43
C SER A 27 34.85 -21.95 -23.94
N VAL A 28 35.81 -21.87 -23.02
CA VAL A 28 35.56 -21.85 -21.57
C VAL A 28 34.90 -20.54 -21.12
N LEU A 29 35.28 -19.39 -21.69
CA LEU A 29 34.60 -18.10 -21.47
C LEU A 29 33.18 -18.10 -22.05
N ASN A 30 32.93 -18.68 -23.23
CA ASN A 30 31.58 -18.80 -23.77
C ASN A 30 30.70 -19.80 -23.02
N TYR A 31 31.28 -20.87 -22.45
CA TYR A 31 30.54 -21.84 -21.63
C TYR A 31 30.24 -21.28 -20.23
N SER A 32 31.19 -20.53 -19.64
CA SER A 32 31.02 -19.83 -18.37
C SER A 32 30.05 -18.64 -18.49
N CYS A 33 30.08 -17.87 -19.59
CA CYS A 33 29.09 -16.82 -19.85
C CYS A 33 27.69 -17.39 -20.13
N LYS A 34 27.55 -18.54 -20.80
CA LYS A 34 26.23 -19.14 -21.05
C LYS A 34 25.60 -19.78 -19.80
N ASN A 35 26.41 -20.31 -18.88
CA ASN A 35 25.90 -20.81 -17.60
C ASN A 35 25.68 -19.68 -16.58
N ASN A 36 26.54 -18.65 -16.53
CA ASN A 36 26.30 -17.47 -15.68
C ASN A 36 25.09 -16.66 -16.16
N ASN A 37 24.84 -16.58 -17.47
CA ASN A 37 23.62 -15.93 -17.97
C ASN A 37 22.36 -16.77 -17.78
N LYS A 38 22.46 -18.06 -17.42
CA LYS A 38 21.30 -18.90 -17.12
C LYS A 38 20.99 -18.89 -15.62
N VAL A 39 22.03 -18.95 -14.78
CA VAL A 39 21.92 -18.74 -13.32
C VAL A 39 21.47 -17.31 -13.01
N HIS A 40 22.02 -16.28 -13.67
CA HIS A 40 21.51 -14.92 -13.52
C HIS A 40 20.14 -14.69 -14.15
N LYS A 41 19.71 -15.43 -15.18
CA LYS A 41 18.33 -15.32 -15.67
C LYS A 41 17.32 -15.95 -14.73
N GLU A 42 17.66 -17.09 -14.13
CA GLU A 42 16.82 -17.75 -13.13
C GLU A 42 16.80 -16.98 -11.79
N GLU A 43 17.87 -16.25 -11.44
CA GLU A 43 17.88 -15.31 -10.29
C GLU A 43 17.19 -13.96 -10.59
N LEU A 44 17.20 -13.50 -11.85
CA LEU A 44 16.48 -12.27 -12.27
C LEU A 44 15.00 -12.52 -12.64
N GLU A 45 14.56 -13.77 -12.76
CA GLU A 45 13.15 -14.15 -12.92
C GLU A 45 12.35 -14.04 -11.61
N GLY A 46 12.98 -13.64 -10.50
CA GLY A 46 12.34 -13.47 -9.18
C GLY A 46 12.20 -12.03 -8.67
N LEU A 47 12.79 -11.03 -9.34
CA LEU A 47 12.54 -9.62 -9.01
C LEU A 47 11.36 -9.13 -9.84
N GLN A 48 10.15 -9.47 -9.39
CA GLN A 48 8.96 -8.77 -9.85
C GLN A 48 9.18 -7.30 -9.49
N GLU A 49 9.48 -6.46 -10.48
CA GLU A 49 9.53 -5.01 -10.32
C GLU A 49 8.25 -4.63 -9.57
N LYS A 50 8.39 -4.08 -8.37
CA LYS A 50 7.27 -3.80 -7.47
C LYS A 50 6.41 -2.74 -8.16
N THR A 51 5.43 -3.17 -8.94
CA THR A 51 4.53 -2.26 -9.65
C THR A 51 3.73 -1.53 -8.59
N LYS A 52 4.00 -0.23 -8.45
CA LYS A 52 3.31 0.60 -7.48
C LYS A 52 1.83 0.64 -7.77
N THR A 53 1.03 0.64 -6.70
CA THR A 53 -0.42 0.75 -6.83
C THR A 53 -0.77 2.15 -7.34
N ARG A 54 -1.54 2.24 -8.43
CA ARG A 54 -2.00 3.52 -8.97
C ARG A 54 -3.15 4.04 -8.12
N VAL A 55 -3.04 5.29 -7.66
CA VAL A 55 -4.04 5.90 -6.77
C VAL A 55 -4.43 7.31 -7.24
N ILE A 56 -5.71 7.65 -7.05
CA ILE A 56 -6.22 9.02 -7.11
C ILE A 56 -6.96 9.29 -5.81
N VAL A 57 -6.60 10.37 -5.13
CA VAL A 57 -7.29 10.87 -3.95
C VAL A 57 -8.24 11.98 -4.35
N THR A 58 -9.51 11.88 -3.93
CA THR A 58 -10.45 13.01 -3.92
C THR A 58 -10.81 13.37 -2.48
N THR A 59 -10.53 14.59 -2.07
CA THR A 59 -10.56 15.04 -0.66
C THR A 59 -11.28 16.38 -0.51
N ASP A 60 -12.13 16.52 0.49
CA ASP A 60 -12.84 17.75 0.84
C ASP A 60 -12.10 18.60 1.88
N GLY A 61 -11.00 18.10 2.42
CA GLY A 61 -9.98 18.89 3.12
C GLY A 61 -10.33 19.28 4.55
N GLU A 62 -11.12 18.45 5.23
CA GLU A 62 -11.44 18.57 6.65
C GLU A 62 -10.18 18.44 7.53
N GLY A 63 -10.40 18.42 8.85
CA GLY A 63 -9.32 18.31 9.80
C GLY A 63 -8.54 17.01 9.69
N ASP A 64 -9.23 15.90 9.44
CA ASP A 64 -8.66 14.57 9.25
C ASP A 64 -8.07 14.39 7.88
N ASP A 65 -8.64 14.88 6.78
CA ASP A 65 -8.01 14.78 5.45
C ASP A 65 -6.58 15.33 5.46
N ARG A 66 -6.36 16.44 6.19
CA ARG A 66 -5.05 17.07 6.33
C ARG A 66 -4.08 16.18 7.10
N MET A 67 -4.55 15.45 8.10
CA MET A 67 -3.73 14.49 8.86
C MET A 67 -3.49 13.22 8.05
N SER A 68 -4.51 12.72 7.35
CA SER A 68 -4.41 11.61 6.40
C SER A 68 -3.41 11.93 5.29
N LEU A 69 -3.37 13.17 4.79
CA LEU A 69 -2.43 13.60 3.74
C LEU A 69 -0.97 13.64 4.25
N VAL A 70 -0.73 14.05 5.49
CA VAL A 70 0.61 13.97 6.11
C VAL A 70 1.10 12.52 6.07
N ARG A 71 0.27 11.57 6.51
CA ARG A 71 0.64 10.14 6.46
C ARG A 71 0.78 9.68 5.01
N PHE A 72 -0.20 9.91 4.14
CA PHE A 72 -0.18 9.51 2.73
C PHE A 72 1.12 9.91 2.01
N LEU A 73 1.60 11.15 2.21
CA LEU A 73 2.82 11.65 1.59
C LEU A 73 4.06 10.83 1.98
N LEU A 74 4.11 10.32 3.21
CA LEU A 74 5.17 9.42 3.68
C LEU A 74 5.08 7.99 3.11
N TYR A 75 4.00 7.65 2.40
CA TYR A 75 3.84 6.37 1.70
C TYR A 75 3.88 6.52 0.17
N THR A 76 4.28 7.67 -0.37
CA THR A 76 4.37 7.84 -1.84
C THR A 76 5.47 6.98 -2.49
N ASN A 77 6.34 6.34 -1.70
CA ASN A 77 7.21 5.27 -2.17
C ASN A 77 6.42 4.00 -2.58
N GLU A 78 5.24 3.77 -2.00
CA GLU A 78 4.37 2.62 -2.28
C GLU A 78 3.41 2.84 -3.46
N PHE A 79 3.22 4.10 -3.88
CA PHE A 79 2.13 4.48 -4.77
C PHE A 79 2.62 5.20 -6.03
N ASP A 80 1.92 4.94 -7.13
CA ASP A 80 1.96 5.79 -8.32
C ASP A 80 0.80 6.78 -8.23
N VAL A 81 1.08 7.97 -7.69
CA VAL A 81 0.05 8.98 -7.43
C VAL A 81 -0.34 9.64 -8.74
N LYS A 82 -1.58 9.40 -9.16
CA LYS A 82 -2.17 9.94 -10.39
C LYS A 82 -3.11 11.12 -10.14
N GLY A 83 -3.34 11.52 -8.90
CA GLY A 83 -4.22 12.65 -8.61
C GLY A 83 -4.35 12.96 -7.12
N LEU A 84 -4.23 14.24 -6.77
CA LEU A 84 -4.54 14.81 -5.45
C LEU A 84 -5.59 15.90 -5.67
N ILE A 85 -6.86 15.51 -5.66
CA ILE A 85 -7.93 16.29 -6.25
C ILE A 85 -8.86 16.82 -5.15
N ARG A 86 -9.07 18.13 -5.11
CA ARG A 86 -10.04 18.73 -4.21
C ARG A 86 -11.45 18.34 -4.65
N SER A 87 -12.28 17.93 -3.70
CA SER A 87 -13.68 17.56 -3.90
C SER A 87 -14.55 18.24 -2.84
N SER A 88 -15.84 17.91 -2.81
CA SER A 88 -16.74 18.30 -1.74
C SER A 88 -17.33 17.08 -1.05
N SER A 89 -17.96 17.31 0.09
CA SER A 89 -18.77 16.33 0.82
C SER A 89 -19.89 17.03 1.59
N LYS A 90 -20.75 16.27 2.27
CA LYS A 90 -21.74 16.80 3.22
C LYS A 90 -21.13 17.51 4.44
N PHE A 91 -19.83 17.38 4.67
CA PHE A 91 -19.12 18.01 5.77
C PHE A 91 -18.31 19.24 5.35
N HIS A 92 -17.79 19.26 4.11
CA HIS A 92 -17.05 20.41 3.58
C HIS A 92 -17.30 20.67 2.08
N TRP A 93 -17.70 21.90 1.72
CA TRP A 93 -17.94 22.35 0.34
C TRP A 93 -17.79 23.87 0.23
N LYS A 94 -17.55 24.43 -0.96
CA LYS A 94 -17.30 25.86 -1.19
C LYS A 94 -18.53 26.75 -1.02
N GLY A 95 -19.68 26.24 -1.46
CA GLY A 95 -20.91 27.00 -1.67
C GLY A 95 -21.02 27.52 -3.10
N ARG A 96 -22.26 27.79 -3.54
CA ARG A 96 -22.57 28.32 -4.88
C ARG A 96 -23.85 29.14 -4.82
N GLY A 97 -23.81 30.36 -5.36
CA GLY A 97 -24.96 31.26 -5.35
C GLY A 97 -25.39 31.62 -3.92
N ASP A 98 -26.64 31.33 -3.58
CA ASP A 98 -27.27 31.56 -2.28
C ASP A 98 -27.04 30.42 -1.28
N VAL A 99 -26.47 29.27 -1.71
CA VAL A 99 -26.13 28.17 -0.82
C VAL A 99 -24.77 28.44 -0.18
N PRO A 100 -24.70 28.78 1.12
CA PRO A 100 -23.43 29.01 1.78
C PRO A 100 -22.65 27.70 1.86
N GLY A 101 -21.33 27.81 1.84
CA GLY A 101 -20.43 26.69 2.12
C GLY A 101 -19.45 27.01 3.22
N TYR A 102 -18.57 26.05 3.47
CA TYR A 102 -17.41 26.23 4.31
C TYR A 102 -16.31 26.90 3.51
N LYS A 103 -15.75 27.98 4.06
CA LYS A 103 -14.53 28.55 3.50
C LYS A 103 -13.39 27.65 3.94
N TRP A 104 -12.71 26.99 2.98
CA TRP A 104 -11.36 26.49 3.27
C TRP A 104 -10.58 27.67 3.84
N LYS A 105 -9.92 27.46 4.98
CA LYS A 105 -9.08 28.49 5.58
C LYS A 105 -7.94 28.88 4.62
N ASP A 106 -7.58 27.96 3.74
CA ASP A 106 -6.49 28.04 2.79
C ASP A 106 -6.78 27.07 1.62
N ASP A 107 -7.01 27.64 0.43
CA ASP A 107 -7.28 26.87 -0.79
C ASP A 107 -6.04 26.13 -1.28
N ALA A 108 -4.83 26.59 -0.92
CA ALA A 108 -3.54 26.02 -1.32
C ALA A 108 -3.04 24.93 -0.34
N TRP A 109 -3.95 24.33 0.44
CA TRP A 109 -3.53 23.46 1.53
C TRP A 109 -2.83 22.19 1.08
N ILE A 110 -3.22 21.57 -0.05
CA ILE A 110 -2.55 20.37 -0.56
C ILE A 110 -1.13 20.72 -0.96
N GLU A 111 -0.94 21.83 -1.67
CA GLU A 111 0.37 22.35 -2.07
C GLU A 111 1.21 22.66 -0.84
N ASN A 112 0.65 23.27 0.21
CA ASN A 112 1.37 23.53 1.45
C ASN A 112 1.85 22.23 2.15
N HIS A 113 1.10 21.13 2.08
CA HIS A 113 1.58 19.83 2.56
C HIS A 113 2.69 19.29 1.67
N ILE A 114 2.60 19.47 0.35
CA ILE A 114 3.66 19.05 -0.58
C ILE A 114 4.92 19.90 -0.40
N GLU A 115 4.82 21.18 -0.06
CA GLU A 115 6.00 22.01 0.28
C GLU A 115 6.67 21.52 1.57
N ALA A 116 5.88 21.16 2.59
CA ALA A 116 6.43 20.57 3.81
C ALA A 116 7.07 19.18 3.55
N TYR A 117 6.48 18.39 2.64
CA TYR A 117 7.06 17.15 2.14
C TYR A 117 8.37 17.40 1.38
N ALA A 118 8.44 18.46 0.56
CA ALA A 118 9.66 18.82 -0.17
C ALA A 118 10.84 19.10 0.78
N CYS A 119 10.58 19.64 1.97
CA CYS A 119 11.62 19.85 2.99
C CYS A 119 12.21 18.56 3.55
N VAL A 120 11.46 17.45 3.57
CA VAL A 120 11.91 16.15 4.09
C VAL A 120 12.27 15.15 2.99
N TYR A 121 11.86 15.42 1.75
CA TYR A 121 12.07 14.55 0.59
C TYR A 121 13.53 14.10 0.38
N PRO A 122 14.56 14.98 0.49
CA PRO A 122 15.95 14.53 0.34
C PRO A 122 16.38 13.47 1.35
N ASN A 123 15.84 13.52 2.59
CA ASN A 123 16.12 12.50 3.60
C ASN A 123 15.32 11.22 3.32
N LEU A 124 14.05 11.33 2.93
CA LEU A 124 13.24 10.16 2.55
C LEU A 124 13.90 9.32 1.44
N LEU A 125 14.56 9.97 0.48
CA LEU A 125 15.32 9.29 -0.57
C LEU A 125 16.55 8.52 -0.08
N LEU A 126 17.05 8.80 1.13
CA LEU A 126 18.10 7.98 1.74
C LEU A 126 17.58 6.60 2.15
N HIS A 127 16.27 6.49 2.42
CA HIS A 127 15.61 5.29 2.93
C HIS A 127 14.91 4.47 1.84
N ASP A 128 14.36 5.14 0.82
CA ASP A 128 13.76 4.48 -0.34
C ASP A 128 13.82 5.41 -1.57
N GLU A 129 14.46 4.98 -2.65
CA GLU A 129 14.56 5.78 -3.88
C GLU A 129 13.20 5.96 -4.59
N ASN A 130 12.19 5.17 -4.20
CA ASN A 130 10.89 5.19 -4.85
C ASN A 130 9.99 6.35 -4.44
N TYR A 131 10.37 7.23 -3.51
CA TYR A 131 9.53 8.37 -3.18
C TYR A 131 9.26 9.28 -4.40
N GLN A 132 7.97 9.56 -4.68
CA GLN A 132 7.57 10.44 -5.78
C GLN A 132 8.01 11.88 -5.50
N SER A 133 8.55 12.57 -6.52
CA SER A 133 9.11 13.91 -6.30
C SER A 133 8.03 14.94 -5.96
N PRO A 134 8.35 15.99 -5.16
CA PRO A 134 7.43 17.08 -4.89
C PRO A 134 6.91 17.74 -6.16
N GLU A 135 7.74 17.90 -7.19
CA GLU A 135 7.38 18.49 -8.48
C GLU A 135 6.36 17.63 -9.23
N GLU A 136 6.50 16.31 -9.20
CA GLU A 136 5.54 15.39 -9.78
C GLU A 136 4.22 15.40 -9.01
N LEU A 137 4.26 15.39 -7.68
CA LEU A 137 3.07 15.46 -6.84
C LEU A 137 2.29 16.76 -7.06
N LYS A 138 2.97 17.91 -7.15
CA LYS A 138 2.32 19.20 -7.44
C LYS A 138 1.56 19.19 -8.77
N LYS A 139 2.08 18.50 -9.80
CA LYS A 139 1.37 18.37 -11.09
C LYS A 139 0.08 17.55 -11.00
N GLN A 140 -0.05 16.70 -9.97
CA GLN A 140 -1.26 15.91 -9.72
C GLN A 140 -2.32 16.68 -8.93
N VAL A 141 -2.02 17.91 -8.49
CA VAL A 141 -2.94 18.71 -7.68
C VAL A 141 -3.94 19.44 -8.57
N LEU A 142 -5.22 19.10 -8.43
CA LEU A 142 -6.29 19.63 -9.27
C LEU A 142 -7.51 20.01 -8.43
N THR A 143 -8.42 20.78 -9.04
CA THR A 143 -9.71 21.13 -8.44
C THR A 143 -10.82 20.35 -9.13
N GLY A 144 -11.53 19.55 -8.35
CA GLY A 144 -12.72 18.82 -8.75
C GLY A 144 -14.01 19.60 -8.49
N ASN A 145 -15.09 18.86 -8.27
CA ASN A 145 -16.42 19.40 -7.99
C ASN A 145 -16.53 19.79 -6.51
N ILE A 146 -16.09 21.02 -6.19
CA ILE A 146 -16.00 21.54 -4.82
C ILE A 146 -17.20 22.38 -4.37
N ASP A 147 -18.06 22.77 -5.32
CA ASP A 147 -19.06 23.81 -5.11
C ASP A 147 -20.18 23.40 -4.16
N LEU A 148 -20.80 22.23 -4.38
CA LEU A 148 -21.90 21.71 -3.56
C LEU A 148 -21.73 20.20 -3.34
N PRO A 149 -22.20 19.66 -2.19
CA PRO A 149 -22.17 18.24 -1.93
C PRO A 149 -22.96 17.49 -3.01
N GLY A 150 -22.31 16.50 -3.62
CA GLY A 150 -22.97 15.70 -4.66
C GLY A 150 -23.03 16.37 -6.04
N ASP A 151 -22.43 17.55 -6.23
CA ASP A 151 -22.49 18.26 -7.50
C ASP A 151 -21.70 17.55 -8.60
N MET A 152 -22.37 17.34 -9.72
CA MET A 152 -21.82 16.72 -10.94
C MET A 152 -22.35 17.43 -12.19
N GLU A 153 -22.78 18.69 -12.04
CA GLU A 153 -23.34 19.50 -13.13
C GLU A 153 -22.27 19.80 -14.18
N PHE A 154 -21.09 20.26 -13.76
CA PHE A 154 -20.03 20.69 -14.65
C PHE A 154 -18.81 19.77 -14.62
N GLU A 155 -18.19 19.60 -15.79
CA GLU A 155 -16.83 19.07 -15.89
C GLU A 155 -15.85 20.04 -15.23
N THR A 156 -14.88 19.50 -14.50
CA THR A 156 -13.84 20.24 -13.78
C THR A 156 -12.45 19.74 -14.20
N PRO A 157 -11.37 20.51 -13.96
CA PRO A 157 -10.02 20.00 -14.20
C PRO A 157 -9.77 18.65 -13.51
N GLY A 158 -10.25 18.48 -12.28
CA GLY A 158 -10.17 17.22 -11.55
C GLY A 158 -10.96 16.09 -12.19
N SER A 159 -12.23 16.31 -12.55
CA SER A 159 -13.04 15.25 -13.16
C SER A 159 -12.53 14.84 -14.55
N ASN A 160 -12.03 15.80 -15.33
CA ASN A 160 -11.46 15.53 -16.65
C ASN A 160 -10.17 14.72 -16.54
N HIS A 161 -9.29 15.08 -15.61
CA HIS A 161 -8.07 14.31 -15.35
C HIS A 161 -8.37 12.88 -14.90
N ILE A 162 -9.35 12.67 -14.00
CA ILE A 162 -9.77 11.31 -13.62
C ILE A 162 -10.25 10.55 -14.87
N ALA A 163 -11.06 11.18 -15.73
CA ALA A 163 -11.53 10.53 -16.94
C ALA A 163 -10.37 10.14 -17.88
N ASP A 164 -9.39 11.03 -18.06
CA ASP A 164 -8.20 10.79 -18.88
C ASP A 164 -7.38 9.62 -18.33
N VAL A 165 -7.14 9.57 -17.01
CA VAL A 165 -6.40 8.47 -16.37
C VAL A 165 -7.18 7.15 -16.44
N LEU A 166 -8.51 7.18 -16.41
CA LEU A 166 -9.33 5.98 -16.57
C LEU A 166 -9.33 5.46 -18.01
N LEU A 167 -9.20 6.34 -19.00
CA LEU A 167 -9.15 6.00 -20.43
C LEU A 167 -7.74 5.66 -20.94
N ASP A 168 -6.72 5.97 -20.15
CA ASP A 168 -5.32 5.61 -20.37
C ASP A 168 -5.15 4.09 -20.62
N PRO A 169 -4.31 3.68 -21.60
CA PRO A 169 -4.22 2.30 -22.07
C PRO A 169 -3.62 1.31 -21.06
N ASP A 170 -2.99 1.79 -19.97
CA ASP A 170 -2.54 0.89 -18.92
C ASP A 170 -3.75 0.26 -18.22
N THR A 171 -3.85 -1.06 -18.27
CA THR A 171 -4.97 -1.86 -17.77
C THR A 171 -4.83 -2.22 -16.29
N SER A 172 -3.72 -1.87 -15.65
CA SER A 172 -3.52 -2.10 -14.22
C SER A 172 -4.60 -1.40 -13.40
N ALA A 173 -4.97 -2.01 -12.27
CA ALA A 173 -5.99 -1.44 -11.40
C ALA A 173 -5.62 -0.02 -10.95
N ILE A 174 -6.62 0.86 -10.85
CA ILE A 174 -6.49 2.19 -10.27
C ILE A 174 -7.51 2.41 -9.16
N TRP A 175 -7.02 2.83 -8.00
CA TRP A 175 -7.83 3.08 -6.82
C TRP A 175 -8.25 4.54 -6.74
N LEU A 176 -9.56 4.77 -6.80
CA LEU A 176 -10.21 6.05 -6.64
C LEU A 176 -10.64 6.16 -5.19
N GLN A 177 -9.93 6.95 -4.39
CA GLN A 177 -10.14 7.10 -2.95
C GLN A 177 -10.97 8.35 -2.68
N ALA A 178 -12.24 8.15 -2.31
CA ALA A 178 -13.12 9.24 -1.89
C ALA A 178 -12.99 9.43 -0.37
N TRP A 179 -12.12 10.35 0.01
CA TRP A 179 -11.96 10.81 1.40
C TRP A 179 -13.17 11.68 1.80
N GLY A 180 -13.65 12.50 0.85
CA GLY A 180 -14.92 13.22 0.95
C GLY A 180 -16.07 12.53 0.19
N GLY A 181 -16.86 13.34 -0.53
CA GLY A 181 -17.88 12.86 -1.46
C GLY A 181 -17.29 12.30 -2.75
N SER A 182 -18.03 11.40 -3.40
CA SER A 182 -17.65 10.78 -4.67
C SER A 182 -18.03 11.60 -5.91
N ASN A 183 -18.54 12.82 -5.74
CA ASN A 183 -19.10 13.61 -6.84
C ASN A 183 -18.12 13.94 -7.97
N THR A 184 -16.86 14.26 -7.66
CA THR A 184 -15.83 14.49 -8.69
C THR A 184 -15.56 13.22 -9.51
N ILE A 185 -15.51 12.05 -8.84
CA ILE A 185 -15.37 10.75 -9.50
C ILE A 185 -16.62 10.43 -10.33
N ALA A 186 -17.82 10.66 -9.78
CA ALA A 186 -19.08 10.47 -10.48
C ALA A 186 -19.16 11.33 -11.75
N ARG A 187 -18.68 12.58 -11.70
CA ARG A 187 -18.60 13.47 -12.86
C ARG A 187 -17.64 12.95 -13.92
N ALA A 188 -16.48 12.43 -13.52
CA ALA A 188 -15.52 11.81 -14.44
C ALA A 188 -16.13 10.59 -15.15
N LEU A 189 -16.77 9.70 -14.39
CA LEU A 189 -17.48 8.55 -14.91
C LEU A 189 -18.61 8.99 -15.85
N LYS A 190 -19.39 10.02 -15.50
CA LYS A 190 -20.42 10.56 -16.39
C LYS A 190 -19.86 11.13 -17.69
N THR A 191 -18.71 11.79 -17.65
CA THR A 191 -18.01 12.25 -18.85
C THR A 191 -17.59 11.09 -19.75
N ILE A 192 -17.10 9.99 -19.19
CA ILE A 192 -16.79 8.78 -19.96
C ILE A 192 -18.06 8.17 -20.55
N GLU A 193 -19.14 8.07 -19.78
CA GLU A 193 -20.41 7.55 -20.27
C GLU A 193 -20.98 8.38 -21.43
N GLU A 194 -20.86 9.70 -21.36
CA GLU A 194 -21.38 10.62 -22.40
C GLU A 194 -20.51 10.63 -23.66
N LYS A 195 -19.17 10.53 -23.52
CA LYS A 195 -18.22 10.70 -24.64
C LYS A 195 -17.66 9.39 -25.20
N TYR A 196 -17.54 8.35 -24.37
CA TYR A 196 -16.91 7.07 -24.67
C TYR A 196 -17.69 5.87 -24.08
N PRO A 197 -19.01 5.75 -24.35
CA PRO A 197 -19.86 4.72 -23.74
C PRO A 197 -19.38 3.28 -24.01
N GLU A 198 -18.67 3.05 -25.11
CA GLU A 198 -18.08 1.76 -25.45
C GLU A 198 -16.94 1.33 -24.53
N ARG A 199 -16.31 2.27 -23.80
CA ARG A 199 -15.21 2.00 -22.87
C ARG A 199 -15.68 1.65 -21.46
N LYS A 200 -16.99 1.66 -21.16
CA LYS A 200 -17.52 1.45 -19.79
C LYS A 200 -17.08 0.13 -19.16
N THR A 201 -17.11 -0.97 -19.89
CA THR A 201 -16.69 -2.30 -19.38
C THR A 201 -15.20 -2.32 -19.07
N GLU A 202 -14.38 -1.71 -19.92
CA GLU A 202 -12.94 -1.60 -19.69
C GLU A 202 -12.63 -0.79 -18.43
N VAL A 203 -13.22 0.40 -18.32
CA VAL A 203 -13.08 1.27 -17.14
C VAL A 203 -13.55 0.56 -15.87
N SER A 204 -14.67 -0.17 -15.92
CA SER A 204 -15.19 -0.93 -14.77
C SER A 204 -14.26 -2.05 -14.31
N ARG A 205 -13.52 -2.68 -15.23
CA ARG A 205 -12.51 -3.70 -14.90
C ARG A 205 -11.26 -3.13 -14.26
N LYS A 206 -10.87 -1.90 -14.64
CA LYS A 206 -9.67 -1.21 -14.15
C LYS A 206 -9.90 -0.46 -12.83
N ALA A 207 -10.98 0.30 -12.75
CA ALA A 207 -11.24 1.18 -11.62
C ALA A 207 -11.70 0.42 -10.37
N ARG A 208 -11.23 0.86 -9.21
CA ARG A 208 -11.68 0.43 -7.88
C ARG A 208 -12.04 1.68 -7.09
N LEU A 209 -13.28 1.78 -6.60
CA LEU A 209 -13.73 2.93 -5.82
C LEU A 209 -13.71 2.59 -4.34
N PHE A 210 -12.93 3.32 -3.55
CA PHE A 210 -12.90 3.19 -2.08
C PHE A 210 -13.60 4.40 -1.46
N LEU A 211 -14.71 4.16 -0.78
CA LEU A 211 -15.53 5.17 -0.12
C LEU A 211 -15.33 5.11 1.40
N ILE A 212 -14.95 6.24 2.01
CA ILE A 212 -14.99 6.42 3.46
C ILE A 212 -16.40 6.88 3.81
N MET A 213 -17.29 5.94 4.11
CA MET A 213 -18.75 6.16 4.20
C MET A 213 -19.34 6.77 2.91
N PHE A 214 -20.67 6.89 2.84
CA PHE A 214 -21.32 7.76 1.86
C PHE A 214 -21.37 9.20 2.40
N GLN A 215 -20.57 10.08 1.79
CA GLN A 215 -20.49 11.49 2.19
C GLN A 215 -21.20 12.45 1.22
N ASP A 216 -21.71 11.94 0.10
CA ASP A 216 -22.69 12.62 -0.74
C ASP A 216 -23.69 11.61 -1.33
N SER A 217 -24.57 12.08 -2.23
CA SER A 217 -25.59 11.25 -2.85
C SER A 217 -25.14 10.53 -4.13
N THR A 218 -24.00 10.88 -4.74
CA THR A 218 -23.65 10.50 -6.11
C THR A 218 -23.44 9.01 -6.31
N TYR A 219 -22.95 8.30 -5.30
CA TYR A 219 -22.94 6.84 -5.37
C TYR A 219 -24.36 6.28 -5.55
N HIS A 220 -25.31 6.74 -4.74
CA HIS A 220 -26.68 6.24 -4.72
C HIS A 220 -27.55 6.73 -5.87
N SER A 221 -27.33 7.96 -6.33
CA SER A 221 -28.13 8.59 -7.39
C SER A 221 -27.60 8.32 -8.80
N TYR A 222 -26.32 7.96 -8.93
CA TYR A 222 -25.67 7.79 -10.23
C TYR A 222 -24.78 6.56 -10.33
N ILE A 223 -23.68 6.46 -9.56
CA ILE A 223 -22.63 5.44 -9.80
C ILE A 223 -23.22 4.03 -9.76
N ARG A 224 -24.02 3.71 -8.74
CA ARG A 224 -24.59 2.36 -8.58
C ARG A 224 -25.48 1.91 -9.74
N HIS A 225 -26.10 2.85 -10.45
CA HIS A 225 -27.05 2.57 -11.52
C HIS A 225 -26.33 2.53 -12.87
N SER A 226 -25.44 3.49 -13.11
CA SER A 226 -24.78 3.67 -14.40
C SER A 226 -23.51 2.81 -14.52
N TRP A 227 -22.90 2.40 -13.40
CA TRP A 227 -21.64 1.65 -13.33
C TRP A 227 -21.74 0.42 -12.42
N PRO A 228 -22.70 -0.50 -12.66
CA PRO A 228 -22.97 -1.63 -11.75
C PRO A 228 -21.84 -2.67 -11.69
N GLU A 229 -20.94 -2.70 -12.67
CA GLU A 229 -19.76 -3.58 -12.71
C GLU A 229 -18.55 -3.01 -11.96
N LEU A 230 -18.57 -1.73 -11.60
CA LEU A 230 -17.49 -1.08 -10.88
C LEU A 230 -17.34 -1.74 -9.50
N THR A 231 -16.11 -2.13 -9.15
CA THR A 231 -15.84 -2.61 -7.80
C THR A 231 -15.82 -1.43 -6.84
N VAL A 232 -16.74 -1.44 -5.87
CA VAL A 232 -16.88 -0.38 -4.87
C VAL A 232 -16.72 -0.97 -3.46
N ILE A 233 -15.81 -0.40 -2.70
CA ILE A 233 -15.57 -0.65 -1.28
C ILE A 233 -16.15 0.51 -0.47
N VAL A 234 -16.84 0.20 0.62
CA VAL A 234 -17.37 1.18 1.57
C VAL A 234 -16.87 0.82 2.97
N SER A 235 -15.95 1.63 3.47
CA SER A 235 -15.45 1.49 4.84
C SER A 235 -16.34 2.24 5.81
N THR A 236 -16.78 1.54 6.85
CA THR A 236 -17.40 2.11 8.07
C THR A 236 -16.67 1.68 9.33
N ALA A 237 -15.64 0.81 9.20
CA ALA A 237 -14.74 0.44 10.29
C ALA A 237 -13.67 1.52 10.55
N PHE A 238 -13.53 2.51 9.64
CA PHE A 238 -12.56 3.61 9.72
C PHE A 238 -12.62 4.38 11.04
N GLU A 239 -13.76 4.35 11.74
CA GLU A 239 -13.93 4.91 13.08
C GLU A 239 -12.86 4.46 14.09
N SER A 240 -12.16 3.35 13.85
CA SER A 240 -11.00 2.88 14.63
C SER A 240 -9.78 3.80 14.55
N ILE A 241 -9.66 4.56 13.47
CA ILE A 241 -8.63 5.59 13.23
C ILE A 241 -9.25 6.98 13.00
N GLY A 242 -10.58 7.09 13.07
CA GLY A 242 -11.29 8.37 12.98
C GLY A 242 -11.53 9.04 14.34
N TYR A 243 -12.30 10.13 14.35
CA TYR A 243 -12.68 10.88 15.56
C TYR A 243 -13.16 10.02 16.76
N PRO A 244 -13.95 8.94 16.59
CA PRO A 244 -14.44 8.15 17.72
C PRO A 244 -13.47 7.06 18.20
N TRP A 245 -12.19 7.06 17.79
CA TRP A 245 -11.22 5.99 18.12
C TRP A 245 -11.21 5.61 19.61
N ARG A 246 -11.33 6.58 20.54
CA ARG A 246 -11.37 6.32 22.00
C ARG A 246 -12.51 5.38 22.43
N LYS A 247 -13.58 5.31 21.64
CA LYS A 247 -14.74 4.43 21.87
C LYS A 247 -14.66 3.12 21.10
N ARG A 248 -13.84 3.04 20.05
CA ARG A 248 -13.77 1.90 19.13
C ARG A 248 -12.56 1.01 19.37
N VAL A 249 -11.49 1.59 19.87
CA VAL A 249 -10.21 0.93 20.07
C VAL A 249 -10.11 0.43 21.52
N PRO A 250 -9.79 -0.86 21.74
CA PRO A 250 -9.52 -1.41 23.06
C PRO A 250 -8.46 -0.62 23.82
N GLU A 251 -8.59 -0.53 25.15
CA GLU A 251 -7.76 0.33 26.00
C GLU A 251 -6.26 0.04 25.84
N GLU A 252 -5.89 -1.23 25.71
CA GLU A 252 -4.52 -1.69 25.52
C GLU A 252 -3.86 -1.20 24.22
N LEU A 253 -4.66 -0.88 23.19
CA LEU A 253 -4.18 -0.34 21.92
C LEU A 253 -4.25 1.20 21.87
N GLN A 254 -4.99 1.84 22.77
CA GLN A 254 -5.14 3.30 22.78
C GLN A 254 -3.82 4.03 23.04
N GLN A 255 -2.83 3.37 23.65
CA GLN A 255 -1.52 3.96 23.95
C GLN A 255 -0.83 4.54 22.70
N TYR A 256 -1.00 3.92 21.53
CA TYR A 256 -0.45 4.38 20.25
C TYR A 256 -1.11 5.66 19.70
N TYR A 257 -2.18 6.13 20.33
CA TYR A 257 -2.89 7.35 19.97
C TYR A 257 -2.84 8.42 21.07
N LYS A 258 -2.33 8.09 22.26
CA LYS A 258 -2.15 9.07 23.33
C LYS A 258 -0.99 10.00 23.00
N GLY A 259 -1.07 11.23 23.53
CA GLY A 259 -0.02 12.22 23.40
C GLY A 259 1.36 11.73 23.84
N THR A 260 1.44 10.86 24.85
CA THR A 260 2.73 10.28 25.28
C THR A 260 3.46 9.55 24.15
N TRP A 261 2.74 8.78 23.33
CA TRP A 261 3.31 8.12 22.16
C TRP A 261 3.45 9.12 21.00
N MET A 262 2.38 9.85 20.65
CA MET A 262 2.39 10.79 19.51
C MET A 262 3.49 11.85 19.61
N ASN A 263 3.71 12.42 20.80
CA ASN A 263 4.73 13.45 21.01
C ASN A 263 6.14 12.90 20.73
N LYS A 264 6.42 11.66 21.14
CA LYS A 264 7.71 11.02 20.93
C LYS A 264 7.89 10.55 19.49
N SER A 265 6.84 10.00 18.90
CA SER A 265 6.96 9.21 17.68
C SER A 265 6.64 9.98 16.40
N ILE A 266 5.89 11.09 16.48
CA ILE A 266 5.39 11.80 15.30
C ILE A 266 5.56 13.32 15.42
N LEU A 267 5.19 13.94 16.55
CA LEU A 267 4.96 15.39 16.56
C LEU A 267 6.22 16.25 16.71
N PHE A 268 7.22 15.77 17.43
CA PHE A 268 8.40 16.57 17.77
C PHE A 268 9.66 15.96 17.19
N ASN A 269 10.46 16.78 16.51
CA ASN A 269 11.73 16.41 15.90
C ASN A 269 11.61 15.43 14.71
N HIS A 270 10.55 15.53 13.91
CA HIS A 270 10.35 14.68 12.72
C HIS A 270 10.14 15.48 11.42
N GLY A 271 10.75 16.66 11.35
CA GLY A 271 10.74 17.50 10.14
C GLY A 271 9.42 18.26 9.89
N GLU A 272 9.40 18.99 8.77
CA GLU A 272 8.36 19.99 8.50
C GLU A 272 7.00 19.37 8.16
N LEU A 273 6.99 18.22 7.48
CA LEU A 273 5.75 17.51 7.17
C LEU A 273 5.01 17.08 8.45
N CYS A 274 5.73 16.53 9.43
CA CYS A 274 5.15 16.15 10.73
C CYS A 274 4.78 17.36 11.60
N ASN A 275 5.41 18.53 11.39
CA ASN A 275 5.04 19.77 12.08
C ASN A 275 3.59 20.20 11.78
N ILE A 276 3.06 19.91 10.58
CA ILE A 276 1.64 20.14 10.24
C ILE A 276 0.72 19.41 11.23
N TYR A 277 1.07 18.17 11.57
CA TYR A 277 0.35 17.35 12.55
C TYR A 277 0.40 18.02 13.92
N LYS A 278 1.59 18.42 14.38
CA LYS A 278 1.81 19.10 15.66
C LYS A 278 0.97 20.37 15.78
N GLU A 279 1.03 21.26 14.78
CA GLU A 279 0.27 22.52 14.77
C GLU A 279 -1.24 22.29 14.82
N ARG A 280 -1.72 21.23 14.18
CA ARG A 280 -3.12 20.84 14.25
C ARG A 280 -3.45 20.39 15.66
N LEU A 281 -2.65 19.52 16.28
CA LEU A 281 -2.93 18.92 17.59
C LEU A 281 -2.77 19.89 18.76
N TYR A 282 -1.79 20.79 18.72
CA TYR A 282 -1.54 21.76 19.77
C TYR A 282 -2.34 23.04 19.54
N LYS A 283 -3.42 23.19 20.31
CA LYS A 283 -4.27 24.39 20.33
C LYS A 283 -4.37 24.94 21.76
N PRO A 284 -4.77 26.21 21.98
CA PRO A 284 -4.90 26.76 23.34
C PRO A 284 -5.68 25.87 24.31
N ASN A 285 -6.71 25.17 23.81
CA ASN A 285 -7.60 24.26 24.54
C ASN A 285 -7.25 22.76 24.40
N ARG A 286 -6.18 22.39 23.68
CA ARG A 286 -5.74 21.00 23.52
C ARG A 286 -4.22 20.93 23.53
N ARG A 287 -3.65 20.40 24.61
CA ARG A 287 -2.21 20.44 24.88
C ARG A 287 -1.56 19.08 25.11
N THR A 288 -2.32 17.98 25.04
CA THR A 288 -1.77 16.65 25.30
C THR A 288 -1.00 16.10 24.09
N GLY A 289 -1.36 16.51 22.88
CA GLY A 289 -0.83 15.92 21.65
C GLY A 289 -1.52 14.61 21.26
N ASP A 290 -2.67 14.29 21.85
CA ASP A 290 -3.42 13.08 21.49
C ASP A 290 -3.87 13.13 20.02
N PHE A 291 -3.77 11.97 19.37
CA PHE A 291 -4.33 11.71 18.05
C PHE A 291 -5.82 12.11 18.00
N ILE A 292 -6.25 12.70 16.88
CA ILE A 292 -7.63 13.14 16.68
C ILE A 292 -8.36 12.17 15.77
N SER A 293 -7.96 12.12 14.51
CA SER A 293 -8.65 11.44 13.43
C SER A 293 -7.76 11.47 12.19
N GLU A 294 -7.71 10.33 11.50
CA GLU A 294 -7.30 10.16 10.11
C GLU A 294 -8.31 9.20 9.49
N GLY A 295 -9.59 9.61 9.48
CA GLY A 295 -10.70 8.76 9.06
C GLY A 295 -10.54 8.21 7.64
N ASP A 296 -9.74 8.87 6.81
CA ASP A 296 -9.56 8.54 5.40
C ASP A 296 -8.37 7.63 5.13
N SER A 297 -7.42 7.56 6.08
CA SER A 297 -6.21 6.74 5.95
C SER A 297 -6.47 5.27 5.58
N PRO A 298 -7.56 4.61 6.04
CA PRO A 298 -7.90 3.25 5.59
C PRO A 298 -8.02 3.08 4.07
N SER A 299 -8.30 4.15 3.31
CA SER A 299 -8.46 4.09 1.86
C SER A 299 -7.16 4.03 1.05
N PHE A 300 -6.02 4.37 1.65
CA PHE A 300 -4.70 4.11 1.07
C PHE A 300 -3.94 3.02 1.82
N MET A 301 -4.27 2.80 3.11
CA MET A 301 -3.72 1.69 3.89
C MET A 301 -4.23 0.32 3.40
N HIS A 302 -5.31 0.27 2.62
CA HIS A 302 -5.78 -0.93 1.95
C HIS A 302 -4.90 -1.31 0.73
N GLU A 303 -3.92 -0.47 0.37
CA GLU A 303 -3.15 -0.54 -0.88
C GLU A 303 -1.65 -0.63 -0.61
N ILE A 304 -1.24 -0.42 0.65
CA ILE A 304 0.14 -0.63 1.11
C ILE A 304 0.49 -2.11 0.94
N GLN A 305 1.60 -2.36 0.23
CA GLN A 305 2.10 -3.70 -0.07
C GLN A 305 2.97 -4.23 1.08
N ASN A 306 2.36 -4.48 2.23
CA ASN A 306 3.02 -5.04 3.42
C ASN A 306 3.03 -6.58 3.46
N GLY A 307 2.54 -7.24 2.41
CA GLY A 307 2.49 -8.69 2.26
C GLY A 307 1.22 -9.37 2.79
N LEU A 308 0.22 -8.60 3.22
CA LEU A 308 -1.13 -9.12 3.52
C LEU A 308 -1.99 -9.33 2.27
N SER A 309 -1.54 -8.87 1.08
CA SER A 309 -2.19 -9.03 -0.22
C SER A 309 -3.66 -8.55 -0.25
N ASN A 310 -3.95 -7.48 0.48
CA ASN A 310 -5.28 -6.89 0.67
C ASN A 310 -5.99 -6.52 -0.64
N THR A 311 -5.24 -6.06 -1.64
CA THR A 311 -5.79 -5.62 -2.94
C THR A 311 -6.22 -6.77 -3.85
N GLU A 312 -5.77 -8.01 -3.58
CA GLU A 312 -6.15 -9.20 -4.35
C GLU A 312 -7.62 -9.56 -4.13
N ASN A 313 -8.10 -9.39 -2.89
CA ASN A 313 -9.50 -9.63 -2.55
C ASN A 313 -9.90 -8.85 -1.29
N PRO A 314 -10.93 -7.98 -1.36
CA PRO A 314 -11.36 -7.20 -0.20
C PRO A 314 -11.79 -8.04 1.01
N SER A 315 -12.12 -9.33 0.85
CA SER A 315 -12.45 -10.22 1.96
C SER A 315 -11.26 -10.72 2.76
N TRP A 316 -10.03 -10.50 2.29
CA TRP A 316 -8.83 -11.00 2.93
C TRP A 316 -8.43 -10.15 4.14
N GLY A 317 -8.66 -8.84 4.07
CA GLY A 317 -8.37 -7.93 5.17
C GLY A 317 -6.92 -7.49 5.24
N GLY A 318 -6.70 -6.26 5.69
CA GLY A 318 -5.39 -5.67 5.91
C GLY A 318 -5.52 -4.38 6.70
N TRP A 319 -4.52 -3.51 6.62
CA TRP A 319 -4.50 -2.27 7.40
C TRP A 319 -5.68 -1.33 7.12
N GLY A 320 -6.21 -1.31 5.90
CA GLY A 320 -7.43 -0.58 5.54
C GLY A 320 -8.76 -1.25 5.93
N GLY A 321 -8.71 -2.42 6.57
CA GLY A 321 -9.89 -3.18 6.99
C GLY A 321 -10.14 -4.44 6.16
N ARG A 322 -11.21 -5.17 6.52
CA ARG A 322 -11.71 -6.35 5.81
C ARG A 322 -13.16 -6.12 5.42
N PHE A 323 -13.55 -6.66 4.26
CA PHE A 323 -14.85 -6.40 3.66
C PHE A 323 -15.59 -7.68 3.30
N LYS A 324 -16.92 -7.60 3.24
CA LYS A 324 -17.80 -8.67 2.78
C LYS A 324 -18.69 -8.16 1.66
N ARG A 325 -19.12 -9.05 0.76
CA ARG A 325 -20.03 -8.69 -0.32
C ARG A 325 -21.45 -8.50 0.24
N GLU A 326 -22.08 -7.35 -0.01
CA GLU A 326 -23.45 -7.07 0.40
C GLU A 326 -24.08 -6.04 -0.57
N GLY A 327 -25.24 -6.37 -1.17
CA GLY A 327 -25.96 -5.42 -2.03
C GLY A 327 -25.15 -4.91 -3.25
N GLY A 328 -24.29 -5.74 -3.82
CA GLY A 328 -23.39 -5.38 -4.92
C GLY A 328 -22.07 -4.72 -4.49
N LEU A 329 -21.99 -4.25 -3.25
CA LEU A 329 -20.84 -3.59 -2.65
C LEU A 329 -19.91 -4.54 -1.91
N TRP A 330 -18.70 -4.08 -1.62
CA TRP A 330 -17.89 -4.54 -0.51
C TRP A 330 -18.07 -3.60 0.68
N VAL A 331 -18.62 -4.09 1.78
CA VAL A 331 -18.86 -3.31 3.01
C VAL A 331 -18.02 -3.86 4.14
N SER A 332 -17.66 -3.04 5.13
CA SER A 332 -16.87 -3.51 6.28
C SER A 332 -17.43 -4.81 6.90
N ALA A 333 -16.57 -5.80 7.05
CA ALA A 333 -16.85 -7.07 7.68
C ALA A 333 -16.63 -7.00 9.21
N PHE A 334 -16.63 -8.15 9.88
CA PHE A 334 -16.50 -8.27 11.32
C PHE A 334 -15.45 -9.32 11.66
N ASP A 335 -14.43 -8.94 12.43
CA ASP A 335 -13.47 -9.90 12.98
C ASP A 335 -13.83 -10.16 14.43
N ASP A 336 -13.99 -11.42 14.81
CA ASP A 336 -14.47 -11.82 16.14
C ASP A 336 -15.75 -11.07 16.57
N ASN A 337 -16.71 -10.95 15.65
CA ASN A 337 -17.97 -10.19 15.80
C ASN A 337 -17.79 -8.68 16.08
N ASP A 338 -16.60 -8.13 15.84
CA ASP A 338 -16.31 -6.70 15.97
C ASP A 338 -15.89 -6.12 14.62
N LYS A 339 -16.68 -5.16 14.14
CA LYS A 339 -16.42 -4.45 12.88
C LYS A 339 -15.12 -3.65 12.92
N PHE A 340 -14.82 -3.03 14.06
CA PHE A 340 -13.67 -2.14 14.22
C PHE A 340 -12.37 -2.93 14.32
N LYS A 341 -12.44 -4.19 14.79
CA LYS A 341 -11.29 -5.10 14.88
C LYS A 341 -10.59 -5.33 13.56
N THR A 342 -11.35 -5.26 12.46
CA THR A 342 -10.80 -5.38 11.11
C THR A 342 -9.70 -4.35 10.81
N ILE A 343 -9.68 -3.21 11.52
CA ILE A 343 -8.63 -2.18 11.44
C ILE A 343 -7.79 -2.15 12.72
N TYR A 344 -8.41 -2.04 13.91
CA TYR A 344 -7.63 -1.75 15.11
C TYR A 344 -6.61 -2.83 15.46
N ARG A 345 -6.81 -4.08 15.01
CA ARG A 345 -5.86 -5.16 15.26
C ARG A 345 -4.47 -4.89 14.70
N TRP A 346 -4.37 -3.98 13.72
CA TRP A 346 -3.13 -3.61 13.05
C TRP A 346 -2.49 -2.34 13.63
N ILE A 347 -3.10 -1.70 14.65
CA ILE A 347 -2.63 -0.43 15.22
C ILE A 347 -1.15 -0.45 15.58
N PRO A 348 -0.63 -1.46 16.32
CA PRO A 348 0.80 -1.48 16.66
C PRO A 348 1.69 -1.40 15.42
N ALA A 349 1.40 -2.21 14.41
CA ALA A 349 2.20 -2.27 13.19
C ALA A 349 2.14 -0.98 12.38
N PHE A 350 0.94 -0.47 12.06
CA PHE A 350 0.84 0.72 11.21
C PHE A 350 1.21 2.03 11.93
N GLN A 351 1.13 2.07 13.27
CA GLN A 351 1.61 3.23 14.03
C GLN A 351 3.13 3.22 14.14
N ASN A 352 3.75 2.05 14.35
CA ASN A 352 5.21 1.95 14.31
C ASN A 352 5.76 2.24 12.91
N ASP A 353 5.11 1.76 11.84
CA ASP A 353 5.48 2.09 10.45
C ASP A 353 5.41 3.61 10.20
N PHE A 354 4.35 4.28 10.67
CA PHE A 354 4.26 5.74 10.59
C PHE A 354 5.36 6.44 11.41
N ALA A 355 5.71 5.91 12.58
CA ALA A 355 6.78 6.46 13.41
C ALA A 355 8.17 6.32 12.76
N ALA A 356 8.50 5.16 12.18
CA ALA A 356 9.76 5.00 11.45
C ALA A 356 9.82 5.93 10.24
N LYS A 357 8.72 6.09 9.50
CA LYS A 357 8.66 7.06 8.39
C LYS A 357 8.78 8.51 8.87
N ALA A 358 8.38 8.82 10.10
CA ALA A 358 8.63 10.12 10.72
C ALA A 358 10.12 10.30 11.10
N ASP A 359 10.81 9.22 11.50
CA ASP A 359 12.27 9.23 11.67
C ASP A 359 13.00 9.43 10.34
N TRP A 360 12.54 8.79 9.26
CA TRP A 360 13.09 8.93 7.91
C TRP A 360 13.04 10.38 7.37
N CYS A 361 12.19 11.24 7.93
CA CYS A 361 12.14 12.65 7.58
C CYS A 361 13.42 13.41 7.95
N ILE A 362 14.19 12.93 8.94
CA ILE A 362 15.31 13.68 9.54
C ILE A 362 16.58 12.85 9.75
N MET A 363 16.49 11.53 9.83
CA MET A 363 17.61 10.65 10.10
C MET A 363 18.30 10.20 8.81
N SER A 364 19.54 9.73 8.93
CA SER A 364 20.20 8.96 7.87
C SER A 364 19.74 7.50 7.91
N TYR A 365 19.99 6.75 6.83
CA TYR A 365 19.72 5.30 6.75
C TYR A 365 20.18 4.55 8.02
N ASP A 366 21.47 4.57 8.33
CA ASP A 366 22.06 3.85 9.49
C ASP A 366 21.55 4.29 10.89
N SER A 367 20.69 5.30 10.97
CA SER A 367 20.15 5.83 12.23
C SER A 367 18.65 5.63 12.37
N ALA A 368 17.96 5.08 11.37
CA ALA A 368 16.55 4.77 11.43
C ALA A 368 16.30 3.30 11.10
N ASN A 369 15.23 2.75 11.64
CA ASN A 369 14.84 1.37 11.36
C ASN A 369 14.15 1.23 9.99
N HIS A 370 14.30 0.08 9.36
CA HIS A 370 13.63 -0.32 8.12
C HIS A 370 12.96 -1.67 8.27
N HIS A 371 12.11 -1.99 7.30
CA HIS A 371 11.22 -3.13 7.42
C HIS A 371 11.94 -4.44 7.14
N PRO A 372 11.64 -5.51 7.89
CA PRO A 372 12.17 -6.83 7.59
C PRO A 372 11.62 -7.34 6.25
N VAL A 373 12.43 -8.08 5.52
CA VAL A 373 12.08 -8.70 4.25
C VAL A 373 11.63 -10.14 4.49
N VAL A 374 10.33 -10.37 4.41
CA VAL A 374 9.73 -11.71 4.62
C VAL A 374 9.92 -12.58 3.37
N LYS A 375 10.68 -13.67 3.51
CA LYS A 375 10.89 -14.68 2.45
C LYS A 375 10.30 -16.01 2.90
N ILE A 376 9.41 -16.59 2.10
CA ILE A 376 8.77 -17.89 2.38
C ILE A 376 9.16 -18.94 1.33
N SER A 377 9.33 -20.19 1.76
CA SER A 377 9.70 -21.33 0.90
C SER A 377 8.57 -21.87 0.03
N SER A 378 7.36 -21.29 0.11
CA SER A 378 6.16 -21.74 -0.59
C SER A 378 5.60 -20.66 -1.50
N LYS A 379 4.72 -21.08 -2.42
CA LYS A 379 3.83 -20.11 -3.08
C LYS A 379 2.86 -19.52 -2.04
N GLU A 380 2.41 -18.30 -2.29
CA GLU A 380 1.38 -17.63 -1.46
C GLU A 380 0.00 -18.27 -1.65
N ASN A 381 -0.28 -18.86 -2.82
CA ASN A 381 -1.52 -19.59 -3.08
C ASN A 381 -1.20 -21.07 -3.30
N LEU A 382 -1.75 -21.93 -2.43
CA LEU A 382 -1.55 -23.37 -2.43
C LEU A 382 -2.87 -24.09 -2.70
N ILE A 383 -2.81 -25.20 -3.43
CA ILE A 383 -3.93 -26.14 -3.59
C ILE A 383 -3.46 -27.47 -3.02
N GLU A 384 -4.09 -27.92 -1.95
CA GLU A 384 -3.68 -29.11 -1.20
C GLU A 384 -4.89 -29.99 -0.87
N LYS A 385 -4.65 -31.27 -0.56
CA LYS A 385 -5.72 -32.23 -0.20
C LYS A 385 -6.00 -32.20 1.30
N SER A 386 -7.23 -32.51 1.70
CA SER A 386 -7.57 -32.73 3.10
C SER A 386 -6.65 -33.76 3.78
N GLY A 387 -6.27 -33.52 5.03
CA GLY A 387 -5.31 -34.35 5.77
C GLY A 387 -3.84 -34.17 5.37
N LYS A 388 -3.52 -33.38 4.34
CA LYS A 388 -2.14 -33.11 3.93
C LYS A 388 -1.39 -32.35 5.01
N LYS A 389 -0.16 -32.77 5.32
CA LYS A 389 0.78 -31.97 6.10
C LYS A 389 1.37 -30.85 5.23
N VAL A 390 1.20 -29.62 5.69
CA VAL A 390 1.81 -28.42 5.12
C VAL A 390 2.96 -27.98 6.02
N ILE A 391 4.06 -27.58 5.40
CA ILE A 391 5.26 -27.03 6.05
C ILE A 391 5.62 -25.77 5.27
N ILE A 392 5.79 -24.67 5.98
CA ILE A 392 6.18 -23.37 5.40
C ILE A 392 7.38 -22.88 6.20
N ASP A 393 8.45 -22.51 5.49
CA ASP A 393 9.71 -22.07 6.07
C ASP A 393 9.94 -20.60 5.71
N ALA A 394 10.11 -19.75 6.72
CA ALA A 394 10.43 -18.33 6.59
C ALA A 394 11.86 -17.98 7.07
N SER A 395 12.72 -18.99 7.28
CA SER A 395 14.08 -18.81 7.82
C SER A 395 15.03 -17.99 6.95
N MET A 396 14.69 -17.80 5.68
CA MET A 396 15.43 -16.93 4.76
C MET A 396 15.02 -15.45 4.88
N SER A 397 14.06 -15.12 5.73
CA SER A 397 13.71 -13.73 6.02
C SER A 397 14.88 -13.02 6.67
N GLU A 398 15.05 -11.74 6.36
CA GLU A 398 16.20 -10.95 6.79
C GLU A 398 15.77 -9.55 7.18
N ASP A 399 16.59 -8.90 7.98
CA ASP A 399 16.44 -7.50 8.33
C ASP A 399 17.56 -6.68 7.66
N PRO A 400 17.24 -5.60 6.94
CA PRO A 400 18.26 -4.80 6.26
C PRO A 400 19.19 -4.04 7.22
N ASP A 401 18.74 -3.75 8.44
CA ASP A 401 19.51 -3.06 9.48
C ASP A 401 20.30 -4.05 10.37
N GLY A 402 20.04 -5.34 10.21
CA GLY A 402 20.68 -6.42 10.95
C GLY A 402 20.01 -6.73 12.30
N ASP A 403 18.78 -6.26 12.49
CA ASP A 403 17.99 -6.49 13.70
C ASP A 403 17.51 -7.96 13.80
N ASN A 404 17.19 -8.39 15.02
CA ASN A 404 16.69 -9.74 15.26
C ASN A 404 15.23 -9.87 14.87
N LEU A 405 14.90 -10.98 14.21
CA LEU A 405 13.54 -11.25 13.76
C LEU A 405 12.75 -12.12 14.74
N SER A 406 11.57 -11.65 15.13
CA SER A 406 10.55 -12.44 15.83
C SER A 406 9.50 -12.94 14.84
N PHE A 407 9.25 -14.25 14.85
CA PHE A 407 8.28 -14.90 13.97
C PHE A 407 6.97 -15.15 14.70
N TYR A 408 5.85 -14.91 14.03
CA TYR A 408 4.53 -15.28 14.52
C TYR A 408 3.64 -15.78 13.38
N TRP A 409 3.16 -17.01 13.50
CA TRP A 409 2.25 -17.63 12.55
C TRP A 409 0.87 -17.79 13.18
N TRP A 410 -0.15 -17.34 12.45
CA TRP A 410 -1.53 -17.44 12.91
C TRP A 410 -2.52 -17.65 11.77
N GLN A 411 -3.64 -18.30 12.10
CA GLN A 411 -4.75 -18.48 11.17
C GLN A 411 -5.65 -17.25 11.20
N TYR A 412 -5.83 -16.59 10.07
CA TYR A 412 -6.81 -15.51 9.93
C TYR A 412 -8.19 -16.10 9.62
N ILE A 413 -8.83 -16.65 10.65
CA ILE A 413 -10.07 -17.43 10.56
C ILE A 413 -11.24 -16.65 9.93
N ASP A 414 -11.32 -15.35 10.18
CA ASP A 414 -12.36 -14.49 9.62
C ASP A 414 -12.23 -14.29 8.09
N ALA A 415 -11.00 -14.36 7.58
CA ALA A 415 -10.69 -14.21 6.15
C ALA A 415 -10.90 -15.53 5.37
N GLY A 416 -10.57 -16.68 5.97
CA GLY A 416 -10.78 -17.99 5.36
C GLY A 416 -12.23 -18.43 5.35
N THR A 417 -12.58 -19.33 4.44
CA THR A 417 -13.93 -19.91 4.38
C THR A 417 -14.09 -21.10 5.33
N TYR A 418 -13.00 -21.79 5.69
CA TYR A 418 -12.99 -22.79 6.76
C TYR A 418 -13.03 -22.10 8.14
N LYS A 419 -14.02 -22.44 8.97
CA LYS A 419 -14.36 -21.70 10.20
C LYS A 419 -13.96 -22.36 11.51
N GLU A 420 -13.22 -23.46 11.46
CA GLU A 420 -12.63 -24.07 12.66
C GLU A 420 -11.16 -23.69 12.80
N THR A 421 -10.66 -23.76 14.04
CA THR A 421 -9.26 -23.45 14.35
C THR A 421 -8.37 -24.65 14.04
N ILE A 422 -7.22 -24.39 13.41
CA ILE A 422 -6.18 -25.42 13.18
C ILE A 422 -5.02 -25.28 14.17
N SER A 423 -4.38 -26.39 14.48
CA SER A 423 -3.18 -26.40 15.33
C SER A 423 -1.92 -26.14 14.50
N LEU A 424 -1.24 -25.04 14.79
CA LEU A 424 0.04 -24.67 14.18
C LEU A 424 1.19 -25.11 15.09
N LYS A 425 2.09 -25.97 14.59
CA LYS A 425 3.34 -26.32 15.27
C LYS A 425 4.45 -25.39 14.79
N GLY A 426 5.20 -24.82 15.73
CA GLY A 426 6.24 -23.82 15.40
C GLY A 426 5.68 -22.42 15.14
N SER A 427 4.54 -22.06 15.75
CA SER A 427 3.90 -20.76 15.50
C SER A 427 4.70 -19.54 15.94
N LYS A 428 5.80 -19.73 16.69
CA LYS A 428 6.75 -18.68 17.07
C LYS A 428 8.16 -18.93 16.53
N GLU A 429 8.28 -19.86 15.59
CA GLU A 429 9.55 -20.27 15.00
C GLU A 429 9.58 -19.83 13.52
N ALA A 430 10.76 -19.87 12.90
CA ALA A 430 10.89 -19.60 11.47
C ALA A 430 10.12 -20.60 10.59
N ILE A 431 9.87 -21.82 11.08
CA ILE A 431 9.19 -22.88 10.33
C ILE A 431 7.89 -23.25 11.04
N VAL A 432 6.78 -23.18 10.30
CA VAL A 432 5.47 -23.64 10.76
C VAL A 432 5.05 -24.93 10.05
N SER A 433 4.37 -25.81 10.77
CA SER A 433 3.70 -26.96 10.15
C SER A 433 2.33 -27.24 10.76
N PHE A 434 1.42 -27.73 9.93
CA PHE A 434 0.06 -28.09 10.32
C PHE A 434 -0.50 -29.16 9.38
N LEU A 435 -1.61 -29.78 9.77
CA LEU A 435 -2.38 -30.65 8.91
C LEU A 435 -3.57 -29.86 8.36
N LEU A 436 -3.84 -29.98 7.06
CA LEU A 436 -5.16 -29.59 6.57
C LEU A 436 -6.19 -30.47 7.27
N PRO A 437 -7.27 -29.88 7.81
CA PRO A 437 -8.33 -30.64 8.45
C PRO A 437 -8.87 -31.71 7.52
N HIS A 438 -9.31 -32.85 8.06
CA HIS A 438 -9.89 -33.92 7.24
C HIS A 438 -11.31 -33.58 6.78
N ASP A 439 -11.98 -32.66 7.48
CA ASP A 439 -13.34 -32.22 7.25
C ASP A 439 -13.44 -30.94 6.39
N ILE A 440 -12.31 -30.34 6.01
CA ILE A 440 -12.27 -29.24 5.03
C ILE A 440 -12.81 -29.74 3.69
N ARG A 441 -13.73 -28.98 3.11
CA ARG A 441 -14.40 -29.31 1.84
C ARG A 441 -13.61 -28.75 0.66
N GLU A 442 -13.74 -29.40 -0.49
CA GLU A 442 -13.20 -28.90 -1.75
C GLU A 442 -13.65 -27.45 -2.00
N GLY A 443 -12.70 -26.58 -2.33
CA GLY A 443 -12.88 -25.15 -2.53
C GLY A 443 -12.86 -24.31 -1.24
N GLU A 444 -12.88 -24.90 -0.04
CA GLU A 444 -12.68 -24.14 1.20
C GLU A 444 -11.24 -23.67 1.34
N THR A 445 -11.06 -22.54 2.03
CA THR A 445 -9.79 -21.84 2.16
C THR A 445 -9.42 -21.65 3.62
N ILE A 446 -8.14 -21.83 3.91
CA ILE A 446 -7.48 -21.47 5.16
C ILE A 446 -6.46 -20.37 4.84
N HIS A 447 -6.49 -19.29 5.61
CA HIS A 447 -5.53 -18.20 5.50
C HIS A 447 -4.56 -18.25 6.67
N ILE A 448 -3.27 -18.43 6.37
CA ILE A 448 -2.18 -18.37 7.35
C ILE A 448 -1.40 -17.08 7.12
N ILE A 449 -1.15 -16.33 8.19
CA ILE A 449 -0.33 -15.14 8.17
C ILE A 449 1.00 -15.48 8.81
N CYS A 450 2.09 -15.28 8.06
CA CYS A 450 3.43 -15.09 8.60
C CYS A 450 3.54 -13.62 8.97
N GLU A 451 3.76 -13.33 10.24
CA GLU A 451 4.02 -11.99 10.76
C GLU A 451 5.43 -11.98 11.32
N ILE A 452 6.28 -11.12 10.78
CA ILE A 452 7.67 -10.96 11.22
C ILE A 452 7.86 -9.54 11.69
N THR A 453 8.38 -9.40 12.91
CA THR A 453 8.67 -8.11 13.53
C THR A 453 10.14 -8.08 13.94
N ASP A 454 10.86 -7.04 13.56
CA ASP A 454 12.22 -6.78 14.03
C ASP A 454 12.26 -6.31 15.50
N ASP A 455 13.45 -6.17 16.08
CA ASP A 455 13.67 -5.57 17.39
C ASP A 455 14.27 -4.15 17.33
N GLY A 456 14.19 -3.52 16.16
CA GLY A 456 14.55 -2.13 15.93
C GLY A 456 13.62 -1.14 16.62
N ILE A 457 13.93 0.16 16.50
CA ILE A 457 13.17 1.22 17.16
C ILE A 457 12.70 2.27 16.15
N PRO A 458 11.38 2.43 15.96
CA PRO A 458 10.30 1.57 16.46
C PRO A 458 10.35 0.18 15.80
N ALA A 459 9.83 -0.85 16.47
CA ALA A 459 9.81 -2.20 15.90
C ALA A 459 8.87 -2.27 14.68
N LEU A 460 9.35 -2.74 13.54
CA LEU A 460 8.60 -2.77 12.29
C LEU A 460 8.15 -4.17 11.92
N THR A 461 6.95 -4.25 11.34
CA THR A 461 6.30 -5.51 11.02
C THR A 461 6.04 -5.63 9.52
N ARG A 462 6.36 -6.81 8.97
CA ARG A 462 5.96 -7.23 7.63
C ARG A 462 5.32 -8.60 7.65
N TYR A 463 4.59 -8.90 6.59
CA TYR A 463 3.75 -10.08 6.52
C TYR A 463 4.01 -10.90 5.26
N LYS A 464 3.61 -12.17 5.31
CA LYS A 464 3.21 -12.93 4.13
C LYS A 464 1.91 -13.66 4.42
N ARG A 465 0.90 -13.47 3.57
CA ARG A 465 -0.32 -14.28 3.58
C ARG A 465 -0.13 -15.51 2.72
N ILE A 466 -0.49 -16.66 3.26
CA ILE A 466 -0.58 -17.92 2.52
C ILE A 466 -2.04 -18.36 2.53
N VAL A 467 -2.63 -18.48 1.35
CA VAL A 467 -3.99 -18.97 1.11
C VAL A 467 -3.89 -20.42 0.66
N ILE A 468 -4.44 -21.33 1.46
CA ILE A 468 -4.49 -22.74 1.14
C ILE A 468 -5.92 -23.12 0.81
N THR A 469 -6.16 -23.52 -0.44
CA THR A 469 -7.44 -24.02 -0.93
C THR A 469 -7.45 -25.54 -0.91
N CYS A 470 -8.49 -26.16 -0.37
CA CYS A 470 -8.68 -27.61 -0.51
C CYS A 470 -9.06 -27.94 -1.96
N GLY A 471 -8.30 -28.82 -2.60
CA GLY A 471 -8.60 -29.31 -3.96
C GLY A 471 -8.85 -30.81 -4.03
#